data_AF-A0A2E0AE91-F1
#
_entry.id   AF-A0A2E0AE91-F1
#
_cell.length_a   1.000
_cell.length_b   1.000
_cell.length_c   1.000
_cell.angle_alpha   90.00
_cell.angle_beta   90.00
_cell.angle_gamma   90.00
#
_symmetry.space_group_name_H-M   'P 1'
#
loop_
_entity.id
_entity.type
_entity.pdbx_description
1 polymer ?
#
loop_
_entity_poly.entity_id
_entity_poly.type
_entity_poly.pdbx_seq_one_letter_code
_entity_poly.pdbx_strand_id
1 'polypeptide(L)'
;MNLKKYKNIDNHSSLGLKLSWFMKPKNSNKIFLGLALLCLALFLADFSYHKYGHFLIEEIPGFYGAYGFVMFTVLIFVAKFLRLIIKRPENYYGDKAIDQEDYPASQLEQDTK
;
A
#
# COMPACT_ATOMS: atom_id res chain seq x y z
N MET A 1 -21.78 -21.31 5.73
CA MET A 1 -21.60 -20.05 6.50
C MET A 1 -22.32 -18.93 5.75
N ASN A 2 -23.45 -18.45 6.28
CA ASN A 2 -24.38 -17.55 5.56
C ASN A 2 -23.92 -16.08 5.68
N LEU A 3 -23.30 -15.56 4.62
CA LEU A 3 -22.72 -14.21 4.54
C LEU A 3 -23.75 -13.07 4.65
N LYS A 4 -25.06 -13.37 4.69
CA LYS A 4 -26.12 -12.36 4.82
C LYS A 4 -26.23 -11.82 6.24
N LYS A 5 -25.80 -12.59 7.26
CA LYS A 5 -25.92 -12.24 8.68
C LYS A 5 -24.96 -11.13 9.13
N TYR A 6 -23.82 -10.95 8.46
CA TYR A 6 -22.80 -9.95 8.82
C TYR A 6 -23.04 -8.56 8.19
N LYS A 7 -24.11 -8.39 7.41
CA LYS A 7 -24.48 -7.10 6.82
C LYS A 7 -25.11 -6.14 7.86
N ASN A 8 -25.44 -6.64 9.05
CA ASN A 8 -26.10 -5.91 10.13
C ASN A 8 -25.13 -5.76 11.33
N ILE A 9 -24.15 -4.87 11.16
CA ILE A 9 -23.38 -4.25 12.26
C ILE A 9 -23.22 -2.78 11.84
N ASP A 10 -24.31 -2.04 11.90
CA ASP A 10 -24.49 -0.68 11.40
C ASP A 10 -24.07 0.41 12.40
N ASN A 11 -23.15 0.08 13.31
CA ASN A 11 -22.47 1.06 14.17
C ASN A 11 -20.98 1.17 13.82
N HIS A 12 -20.68 1.28 12.52
CA HIS A 12 -19.33 1.59 12.06
C HIS A 12 -19.05 3.08 12.28
N SER A 13 -17.98 3.39 13.01
CA SER A 13 -17.44 4.76 13.04
C SER A 13 -17.20 5.27 11.62
N SER A 14 -17.29 6.58 11.39
CA SER A 14 -17.14 7.15 10.04
C SER A 14 -15.84 6.73 9.34
N LEU A 15 -14.81 6.42 10.13
CA LEU A 15 -13.52 5.90 9.67
C LEU A 15 -13.61 4.45 9.16
N GLY A 16 -14.35 3.57 9.84
CA GLY A 16 -14.53 2.18 9.41
C GLY A 16 -15.24 2.05 8.06
N LEU A 17 -16.21 2.93 7.81
CA LEU A 17 -16.89 3.03 6.50
C LEU A 17 -15.96 3.51 5.38
N LYS A 18 -15.14 4.54 5.66
CA LYS A 18 -14.14 5.03 4.69
C LYS A 18 -13.07 3.98 4.39
N LEU A 19 -12.58 3.28 5.41
CA LEU A 19 -11.57 2.23 5.26
C LEU A 19 -12.12 1.01 4.50
N SER A 20 -13.36 0.60 4.81
CA SER A 20 -14.06 -0.47 4.09
C SER A 20 -14.18 -0.17 2.59
N TRP A 21 -14.34 1.10 2.20
CA TRP A 21 -14.29 1.49 0.80
C TRP A 21 -12.89 1.35 0.19
N PHE A 22 -11.84 1.76 0.90
CA PHE A 22 -10.45 1.68 0.42
C PHE A 22 -9.97 0.23 0.22
N MET A 23 -10.39 -0.68 1.10
CA MET A 23 -9.99 -2.09 1.05
C MET A 23 -10.68 -2.91 -0.06
N LYS A 24 -11.69 -2.36 -0.74
CA LYS A 24 -12.34 -3.08 -1.84
C LYS A 24 -11.41 -3.16 -3.05
N PRO A 25 -11.09 -4.36 -3.58
CA PRO A 25 -10.18 -4.51 -4.72
C PRO A 25 -10.67 -3.79 -5.98
N LYS A 26 -12.00 -3.63 -6.12
CA LYS A 26 -12.63 -2.84 -7.20
C LYS A 26 -12.20 -1.36 -7.19
N ASN A 27 -11.83 -0.81 -6.03
CA ASN A 27 -11.45 0.59 -5.88
C ASN A 27 -9.94 0.82 -6.04
N SER A 28 -9.11 -0.22 -5.99
CA SER A 28 -7.65 -0.11 -6.17
C SER A 28 -7.28 0.50 -7.51
N ASN A 29 -8.00 0.14 -8.59
CA ASN A 29 -7.77 0.72 -9.92
C ASN A 29 -8.05 2.23 -9.97
N LYS A 30 -8.99 2.73 -9.16
CA LYS A 30 -9.31 4.17 -9.10
C LYS A 30 -8.20 4.96 -8.41
N ILE A 31 -7.58 4.39 -7.39
CA ILE A 31 -6.45 5.00 -6.68
C ILE A 31 -5.24 5.07 -7.63
N PHE A 32 -4.97 3.98 -8.36
CA PHE A 32 -3.91 3.97 -9.37
C PHE A 32 -4.16 5.00 -10.47
N LEU A 33 -5.40 5.09 -10.97
CA LEU A 33 -5.78 6.10 -11.96
C LEU A 33 -5.60 7.53 -11.42
N GLY A 34 -6.00 7.79 -10.18
CA GLY A 34 -5.81 9.09 -9.53
C GLY A 34 -4.33 9.47 -9.39
N LEU A 35 -3.49 8.52 -8.99
CA LEU A 35 -2.04 8.71 -8.93
C LEU A 35 -1.45 8.97 -10.33
N ALA A 36 -1.86 8.22 -11.33
CA ALA A 36 -1.40 8.39 -12.71
C ALA A 36 -1.77 9.78 -13.26
N LEU A 37 -2.99 10.25 -13.00
CA LEU A 37 -3.43 11.60 -13.35
C LEU A 37 -2.62 12.67 -12.62
N LEU A 38 -2.32 12.47 -11.34
CA LEU A 38 -1.47 13.39 -10.58
C LEU A 38 -0.05 13.46 -11.16
N CYS A 39 0.58 12.32 -11.45
CA CYS A 39 1.88 12.28 -12.12
C CYS A 39 1.85 13.01 -13.47
N LEU A 40 0.82 12.78 -14.28
CA LEU A 40 0.65 13.46 -15.57
C LEU A 40 0.50 14.97 -15.37
N ALA A 41 -0.32 15.41 -14.41
CA ALA A 41 -0.50 16.83 -14.11
C ALA A 41 0.82 17.50 -13.67
N LEU A 42 1.61 16.86 -12.80
CA LEU A 42 2.92 17.35 -12.39
C LEU A 42 3.89 17.43 -13.58
N PHE A 43 3.85 16.44 -14.48
CA PHE A 43 4.68 16.44 -15.69
C PHE A 43 4.33 17.59 -16.63
N LEU A 44 3.03 17.86 -16.85
CA LEU A 44 2.59 19.01 -17.64
C LEU A 44 2.92 20.35 -16.95
N ALA A 45 2.85 20.41 -15.62
CA ALA A 45 3.21 21.63 -14.87
C ALA A 45 4.70 21.98 -15.05
N ASP A 46 5.58 20.98 -15.20
CA ASP A 46 7.02 21.17 -15.46
C ASP A 46 7.29 21.83 -16.83
N PHE A 47 6.30 21.82 -17.75
CA PHE A 47 6.39 22.50 -19.06
C PHE A 47 6.03 23.99 -18.98
N SER A 48 5.42 24.44 -17.89
CA SER A 48 4.96 25.83 -17.73
C SER A 48 6.08 26.79 -17.33
N TYR A 49 7.23 26.28 -16.85
CA TYR A 49 8.34 27.07 -16.33
C TYR A 49 9.65 26.76 -17.06
N HIS A 50 10.36 27.80 -17.50
CA HIS A 50 11.73 27.64 -17.99
C HIS A 50 12.68 27.57 -16.79
N LYS A 51 13.35 26.42 -16.63
CA LYS A 51 14.36 26.22 -15.60
C LYS A 51 15.73 26.62 -16.15
N TYR A 52 16.39 27.56 -15.48
CA TYR A 52 17.80 27.86 -15.74
C TYR A 52 18.64 26.80 -15.02
N GLY A 53 18.94 25.71 -15.73
CA GLY A 53 19.78 24.63 -15.23
C GLY A 53 21.26 24.99 -15.28
N HIS A 54 22.06 24.45 -14.36
CA HIS A 54 23.52 24.58 -14.44
C HIS A 54 24.11 23.65 -15.51
N PHE A 55 23.37 22.62 -15.91
CA PHE A 55 23.75 21.65 -16.93
C PHE A 55 22.74 21.63 -18.08
N LEU A 56 23.21 21.40 -19.31
CA LEU A 56 22.38 21.37 -20.54
C LEU A 56 21.22 20.35 -20.48
N ILE A 57 21.35 19.32 -19.64
CA ILE A 57 20.32 18.27 -19.47
C ILE A 57 19.17 18.75 -18.58
N GLU A 58 19.44 19.71 -17.69
CA GLU A 58 18.46 20.26 -16.75
C GLU A 58 17.53 21.29 -17.41
N GLU A 59 17.95 21.89 -18.53
CA GLU A 59 17.13 22.77 -19.35
C GLU A 59 16.10 22.00 -20.18
N ILE A 60 16.21 20.67 -20.28
CA ILE A 60 15.25 19.85 -21.02
C ILE A 60 13.90 19.88 -20.28
N PRO A 61 12.84 20.40 -20.91
CA PRO A 61 11.53 20.49 -20.26
C PRO A 61 11.00 19.09 -19.94
N GLY A 62 10.55 18.90 -18.69
CA GLY A 62 10.05 17.61 -18.19
C GLY A 62 11.12 16.61 -17.75
N PHE A 63 12.41 16.96 -17.79
CA PHE A 63 13.49 16.06 -17.35
C PHE A 63 13.31 15.59 -15.91
N TYR A 64 13.04 16.52 -14.98
CA TYR A 64 12.89 16.19 -13.56
C TYR A 64 11.64 15.35 -13.29
N GLY A 65 10.52 15.66 -13.94
CA GLY A 65 9.30 14.85 -13.84
C GLY A 65 9.50 13.42 -14.31
N ALA A 66 10.13 13.25 -15.48
CA ALA A 66 10.45 11.92 -16.02
C ALA A 66 11.47 11.18 -15.14
N TYR A 67 12.55 11.84 -14.73
CA TYR A 67 13.59 11.27 -13.90
C TYR A 67 13.06 10.78 -12.55
N GLY A 68 12.27 11.61 -11.87
CA GLY A 68 11.65 11.25 -10.59
C GLY A 68 10.72 10.04 -10.71
N PHE A 69 9.90 9.99 -11.77
CA PHE A 69 9.02 8.86 -12.04
C PHE A 69 9.80 7.56 -12.31
N VAL A 70 10.85 7.63 -13.13
CA VAL A 70 11.70 6.48 -13.44
C VAL A 70 12.41 5.98 -12.19
N MET A 71 13.06 6.87 -11.42
CA MET A 71 13.78 6.49 -10.20
C MET A 71 12.85 5.88 -9.15
N PHE A 72 11.65 6.43 -8.97
CA PHE A 72 10.68 5.85 -8.04
C PHE A 72 10.17 4.49 -8.52
N THR A 73 9.93 4.32 -9.82
CA THR A 73 9.52 3.03 -10.39
C THR A 73 10.59 1.97 -10.16
N VAL A 74 11.86 2.28 -10.46
CA VAL A 74 13.00 1.38 -10.21
C VAL A 74 13.07 0.99 -8.73
N LEU A 75 12.90 1.95 -7.81
CA LEU A 75 12.90 1.69 -6.37
C LEU A 75 11.85 0.64 -5.96
N ILE A 76 10.63 0.74 -6.49
CA ILE A 76 9.56 -0.23 -6.23
C ILE A 76 9.91 -1.62 -6.77
N PHE A 77 10.51 -1.70 -7.96
CA PHE A 77 10.97 -2.97 -8.53
C PHE A 77 12.08 -3.60 -7.68
N VAL A 78 13.04 -2.80 -7.22
CA VAL A 78 14.10 -3.27 -6.31
C VAL A 78 13.51 -3.79 -5.00
N ALA A 79 12.57 -3.07 -4.39
CA ALA A 79 11.90 -3.53 -3.17
C ALA A 79 11.14 -4.85 -3.39
N LYS A 80 10.47 -4.98 -4.54
CA LYS A 80 9.76 -6.21 -4.92
C LYS A 80 10.73 -7.37 -5.15
N PHE A 81 11.87 -7.12 -5.79
CA PHE A 81 12.93 -8.12 -5.96
C PHE A 81 13.53 -8.55 -4.63
N LEU A 82 13.86 -7.59 -3.76
CA LEU A 82 14.35 -7.86 -2.41
C LEU A 82 13.35 -8.68 -1.60
N ARG A 83 12.05 -8.41 -1.73
CA ARG A 83 11.00 -9.22 -1.11
C ARG A 83 11.05 -10.68 -1.54
N LEU A 84 11.36 -10.97 -2.81
CA LEU A 84 11.50 -12.36 -3.27
C LEU A 84 12.69 -13.07 -2.60
N ILE A 85 13.79 -12.35 -2.37
CA ILE A 85 14.98 -12.91 -1.70
C ILE A 85 14.74 -13.11 -0.20
N ILE A 86 14.10 -12.14 0.46
CA ILE A 86 13.93 -12.15 1.93
C ILE A 86 12.75 -13.03 2.36
N LYS A 87 11.72 -13.20 1.53
CA LYS A 87 10.47 -13.87 1.94
C LYS A 87 10.77 -15.28 2.46
N ARG A 88 10.52 -15.47 3.75
CA ARG A 88 10.57 -16.77 4.43
C ARG A 88 9.26 -17.53 4.21
N PRO A 89 9.28 -18.87 4.23
CA PRO A 89 8.07 -19.66 4.16
C PRO A 89 7.24 -19.48 5.44
N GLU A 90 5.93 -19.67 5.34
CA GLU A 90 4.99 -19.44 6.46
C GLU A 90 5.24 -20.39 7.63
N ASN A 91 5.77 -21.57 7.34
CA ASN A 91 6.14 -22.60 8.32
C ASN A 91 7.60 -22.48 8.79
N TYR A 92 8.28 -21.34 8.61
CA TYR A 92 9.70 -21.19 8.97
C TYR A 92 10.00 -21.49 10.45
N TYR A 93 9.09 -21.13 11.35
CA TYR A 93 9.21 -21.46 12.77
C TYR A 93 8.54 -22.78 13.15
N GLY A 94 7.67 -23.32 12.28
CA GLY A 94 6.96 -24.59 12.49
C GLY A 94 6.48 -24.76 13.93
N ASP A 95 6.71 -25.94 14.49
CA ASP A 95 6.36 -26.35 15.86
C ASP A 95 7.05 -25.55 16.99
N LYS A 96 7.94 -24.60 16.66
CA LYS A 96 8.60 -23.70 17.61
C LYS A 96 8.00 -22.29 17.60
N ALA A 97 6.89 -22.09 16.90
CA ALA A 97 6.18 -20.82 16.90
C ALA A 97 5.47 -20.61 18.25
N ILE A 98 5.65 -19.44 18.85
CA ILE A 98 5.07 -19.06 20.14
C ILE A 98 3.52 -19.06 20.05
N ASP A 99 3.00 -18.78 18.86
CA ASP A 99 1.59 -18.76 18.50
C ASP A 99 0.95 -20.17 18.50
N GLN A 100 1.78 -21.22 18.57
CA GLN A 100 1.39 -22.63 18.59
C GLN A 100 1.38 -23.21 20.02
N GLU A 101 1.86 -22.45 21.02
CA GLU A 101 1.74 -22.86 22.42
C GLU A 101 0.27 -22.84 22.84
N ASP A 102 -0.13 -23.86 23.60
CA ASP A 102 -1.47 -23.94 24.16
C ASP A 102 -1.66 -22.74 25.11
N TYR A 103 -2.62 -21.87 24.78
CA TYR A 103 -2.83 -20.64 25.54
C TYR A 103 -3.17 -21.01 26.99
N PRO A 104 -2.48 -20.46 27.99
CA PRO A 104 -2.65 -20.89 29.37
C PRO A 104 -4.09 -20.62 29.83
N ALA A 105 -4.79 -21.69 30.24
CA ALA A 105 -6.19 -21.62 30.65
C ALA A 105 -6.44 -20.60 31.78
N SER A 106 -5.41 -20.30 32.59
CA SER A 106 -5.46 -19.29 33.66
C SER A 106 -5.57 -17.84 33.16
N GLN A 107 -5.29 -17.58 31.89
CA GLN A 107 -5.40 -16.26 31.26
C GLN A 107 -6.63 -16.12 30.38
N LEU A 108 -7.42 -17.19 30.22
CA LEU A 108 -8.71 -17.12 29.57
C LEU A 108 -9.70 -16.56 30.58
N GLU A 109 -10.26 -15.38 30.30
CA GLU A 109 -11.41 -14.82 31.02
C GLU A 109 -12.67 -15.66 30.70
N GLN A 110 -12.65 -16.94 31.11
CA GLN A 110 -13.75 -17.90 30.91
C GLN A 110 -14.72 -17.91 32.09
N ASP A 111 -14.40 -17.23 33.19
CA ASP A 111 -15.30 -17.05 34.32
C ASP A 111 -15.82 -15.61 34.37
N THR A 112 -17.02 -15.43 33.82
CA THR A 112 -18.15 -14.74 34.46
C THR A 112 -19.29 -14.66 33.45
N LYS A 113 -20.15 -15.67 33.49
CA LYS A 113 -21.45 -15.67 32.83
C LYS A 113 -22.52 -15.19 33.81
#